data_AF-A0A1Y4LB86-F1
#
_entry.id   AF-A0A1Y4LB86-F1
#
_cell.length_a   1.000
_cell.length_b   1.000
_cell.length_c   1.000
_cell.angle_alpha   90.00
_cell.angle_beta   90.00
_cell.angle_gamma   90.00
#
_symmetry.space_group_name_H-M   'P 1'
#
loop_
_entity.id
_entity.type
_entity.pdbx_description
1 polymer ?
#
loop_
_entity_poly.entity_id
_entity_poly.type
_entity_poly.pdbx_seq_one_letter_code
_entity_poly.pdbx_strand_id
1 'polypeptide(L)'
;MHTIKYRYRALALCALLMLSGCGAQASSSSTTQTAASEQAATTVSAIDTTSIFSDRDLDASYDESTAIKIALNGDSAACDSDAVTIEGSQITIGAEGIYLLSGTLTDGQIVVSAGETDKVQLVLAGADITSSTSAAIYTRTADKVFVTLAEGTQNTLTNGGTYTAIDENNIDAVLFAKTDLTLNGSGSLTINAQAGHGVVSKDDLVVTDGNYTIASAGHGLSGKDSIAIADGTFSITSDQDGIHAENSEDTSLGYLYIANGAFTIVSQGDAISAQGAVQIDGGSYDLYTGSGSASVDMTSSESGQMGGFRGAMSTPTEDTVTETEEDSVSQKGIKGESTYAINNGTFTIDSADDCFHAGGAMTIAAGEFTLNSGDDAIHCDDALTVQSGTFTIPYCYEGIEGLSITIQDGVFDITSNDDGLNAAGGADSSGLGGFGGRQQDTFASTSDSFITINGGTFTIVSTGDCVDSNGALTINGGTLNLTCNGSGNTAIDCDGTYTNNGGDLTTNDGSENTPGQMGGGKGGGGKGSGRQTMPPSDSTTDSAEEGTPPDRQAAPEASQTA
;
A
#
# COMPACT_ATOMS: atom_id res chain seq x y z
N MET A 1 -32.26 -22.54 -56.93
CA MET A 1 -33.05 -21.66 -57.82
C MET A 1 -32.89 -20.23 -57.31
N HIS A 2 -32.36 -19.32 -58.14
CA HIS A 2 -32.26 -17.86 -57.97
C HIS A 2 -31.47 -17.36 -56.74
N THR A 3 -30.16 -17.06 -56.79
CA THR A 3 -29.51 -15.83 -57.34
C THR A 3 -30.32 -14.55 -57.14
N ILE A 4 -29.82 -13.55 -56.40
CA ILE A 4 -29.23 -12.27 -56.87
C ILE A 4 -28.93 -11.46 -55.57
N LYS A 5 -27.69 -11.26 -55.08
CA LYS A 5 -26.63 -10.29 -55.42
C LYS A 5 -27.08 -8.83 -55.65
N TYR A 6 -26.22 -7.90 -55.17
CA TYR A 6 -26.12 -6.45 -55.47
C TYR A 6 -26.68 -5.51 -54.40
N ARG A 7 -26.02 -4.40 -54.02
CA ARG A 7 -24.64 -3.89 -54.16
C ARG A 7 -24.62 -2.54 -53.42
N TYR A 8 -23.46 -2.22 -52.84
CA TYR A 8 -22.93 -0.92 -52.42
C TYR A 8 -23.50 0.35 -53.10
N ARG A 9 -23.63 1.43 -52.30
CA ARG A 9 -23.20 2.84 -52.53
C ARG A 9 -23.59 3.67 -51.29
N ALA A 10 -22.66 4.15 -50.47
CA ALA A 10 -21.76 5.31 -50.65
C ALA A 10 -22.46 6.68 -50.39
N LEU A 11 -22.03 7.30 -49.28
CA LEU A 11 -21.90 8.72 -48.92
C LEU A 11 -23.03 9.72 -49.27
N ALA A 12 -23.53 10.42 -48.24
CA ALA A 12 -23.79 11.86 -48.30
C ALA A 12 -23.73 12.49 -46.90
N LEU A 13 -22.67 13.26 -46.68
CA LEU A 13 -22.47 14.19 -45.57
C LEU A 13 -23.31 15.45 -45.83
N CYS A 14 -24.22 15.82 -44.91
CA CYS A 14 -24.82 17.16 -44.88
C CYS A 14 -25.05 17.57 -43.42
N ALA A 15 -24.16 18.41 -42.91
CA ALA A 15 -24.37 19.20 -41.71
C ALA A 15 -25.33 20.36 -42.02
N LEU A 16 -26.31 20.62 -41.15
CA LEU A 16 -26.87 21.96 -40.94
C LEU A 16 -27.65 22.02 -39.62
N LEU A 17 -27.07 22.74 -38.67
CA LEU A 17 -27.68 23.29 -37.47
C LEU A 17 -28.74 24.35 -37.83
N MET A 18 -29.86 24.33 -37.12
CA MET A 18 -30.72 25.50 -36.89
C MET A 18 -31.25 25.42 -35.45
N LEU A 19 -30.84 26.40 -34.63
CA LEU A 19 -31.40 26.72 -33.32
C LEU A 19 -32.76 27.41 -33.44
N SER A 20 -33.62 27.20 -32.43
CA SER A 20 -34.49 28.17 -31.71
C SER A 20 -35.59 27.35 -31.00
N GLY A 21 -35.94 27.49 -29.72
CA GLY A 21 -35.70 28.51 -28.71
C GLY A 21 -36.85 28.44 -27.67
N CYS A 22 -36.67 29.15 -26.55
CA CYS A 22 -37.55 29.34 -25.37
C CYS A 22 -37.43 28.28 -24.27
N GLY A 23 -37.10 28.61 -23.01
CA GLY A 23 -36.85 29.91 -22.38
C GLY A 23 -37.31 29.91 -20.92
N ALA A 24 -36.39 30.05 -19.99
CA ALA A 24 -36.61 30.57 -18.64
C ALA A 24 -35.28 31.11 -18.06
N GLN A 25 -35.16 32.44 -18.02
CA GLN A 25 -34.19 33.25 -17.26
C GLN A 25 -34.73 33.42 -15.83
N ALA A 26 -33.99 33.58 -14.73
CA ALA A 26 -32.58 33.43 -14.38
C ALA A 26 -32.48 33.61 -12.85
N SER A 27 -31.52 32.94 -12.22
CA SER A 27 -30.77 33.46 -11.06
C SER A 27 -29.32 33.06 -11.26
N SER A 28 -28.45 34.06 -11.29
CA SER A 28 -27.04 33.98 -11.65
C SER A 28 -26.18 33.48 -10.50
N SER A 29 -25.55 32.32 -10.66
CA SER A 29 -24.28 31.97 -10.02
C SER A 29 -23.26 31.72 -11.12
N SER A 30 -22.29 32.62 -11.27
CA SER A 30 -21.15 32.44 -12.17
C SER A 30 -20.21 31.40 -11.57
N THR A 31 -20.42 30.13 -11.88
CA THR A 31 -19.39 29.12 -11.70
C THR A 31 -18.54 29.13 -12.96
N THR A 32 -17.35 29.71 -12.88
CA THR A 32 -16.31 29.55 -13.90
C THR A 32 -15.85 28.10 -13.82
N GLN A 33 -16.43 27.21 -14.62
CA GLN A 33 -15.81 25.93 -14.94
C GLN A 33 -14.63 26.23 -15.86
N THR A 34 -13.44 26.32 -15.25
CA THR A 34 -12.18 26.19 -15.98
C THR A 34 -12.12 24.74 -16.46
N ALA A 35 -12.29 24.54 -17.76
CA ALA A 35 -11.95 23.26 -18.39
C ALA A 35 -10.43 23.12 -18.31
N ALA A 36 -9.94 22.40 -17.29
CA ALA A 36 -8.57 21.94 -17.26
C ALA A 36 -8.39 21.01 -18.47
N SER A 37 -7.38 21.29 -19.28
CA SER A 37 -6.92 20.34 -20.28
C SER A 37 -6.27 19.18 -19.55
N GLU A 38 -7.01 18.10 -19.33
CA GLU A 38 -6.45 16.84 -18.81
C GLU A 38 -5.28 16.43 -19.70
N GLN A 39 -4.06 16.59 -19.17
CA GLN A 39 -2.90 15.95 -19.79
C GLN A 39 -3.06 14.45 -19.54
N ALA A 40 -3.26 13.68 -20.60
CA ALA A 40 -3.36 12.23 -20.48
C ALA A 40 -2.08 11.70 -19.84
N ALA A 41 -2.22 11.06 -18.67
CA ALA A 41 -1.11 10.38 -18.00
C ALA A 41 -0.48 9.36 -18.95
N THR A 42 0.85 9.32 -18.97
CA THR A 42 1.61 8.34 -19.75
C THR A 42 1.90 7.15 -18.85
N THR A 43 1.60 5.95 -19.35
CA THR A 43 1.94 4.70 -18.68
C THR A 43 3.44 4.66 -18.33
N VAL A 44 3.74 4.31 -17.10
CA VAL A 44 5.06 4.12 -16.50
C VAL A 44 5.32 2.62 -16.33
N SER A 45 6.59 2.26 -16.24
CA SER A 45 6.99 0.86 -16.10
C SER A 45 8.25 0.78 -15.23
N ALA A 46 8.19 -0.11 -14.25
CA ALA A 46 9.32 -0.53 -13.44
C ALA A 46 9.74 -1.97 -13.78
N ILE A 47 8.84 -2.75 -14.38
CA ILE A 47 9.01 -4.17 -14.69
C ILE A 47 8.70 -4.42 -16.17
N ASP A 48 9.45 -5.32 -16.83
CA ASP A 48 9.10 -5.81 -18.17
C ASP A 48 7.92 -6.79 -18.07
N THR A 49 6.73 -6.31 -18.40
CA THR A 49 5.48 -7.08 -18.28
C THR A 49 5.18 -7.97 -19.49
N THR A 50 6.02 -7.95 -20.54
CA THR A 50 5.68 -8.54 -21.85
C THR A 50 5.48 -10.06 -21.83
N SER A 51 6.10 -10.76 -20.88
CA SER A 51 6.05 -12.23 -20.79
C SER A 51 5.87 -12.76 -19.37
N ILE A 52 5.36 -11.92 -18.45
CA ILE A 52 5.15 -12.34 -17.06
C ILE A 52 4.11 -13.46 -16.96
N PHE A 53 3.03 -13.37 -17.73
CA PHE A 53 2.02 -14.43 -17.81
C PHE A 53 2.23 -15.25 -19.07
N SER A 54 2.49 -16.55 -18.91
CA SER A 54 2.49 -17.47 -20.05
C SER A 54 1.06 -17.76 -20.51
N ASP A 55 0.90 -18.16 -21.77
CA ASP A 55 -0.39 -18.63 -22.30
C ASP A 55 -0.99 -19.75 -21.44
N ARG A 56 -0.14 -20.57 -20.79
CA ARG A 56 -0.61 -21.67 -19.95
C ARG A 56 -1.07 -21.21 -18.56
N ASP A 57 -0.53 -20.11 -18.04
CA ASP A 57 -0.99 -19.55 -16.76
C ASP A 57 -2.41 -19.01 -16.88
N LEU A 58 -2.69 -18.37 -18.03
CA LEU A 58 -3.99 -17.81 -18.39
C LEU A 58 -5.01 -18.88 -18.80
N ASP A 59 -4.57 -20.08 -19.16
CA ASP A 59 -5.43 -21.18 -19.59
C ASP A 59 -5.80 -22.12 -18.44
N ALA A 60 -6.85 -21.74 -17.71
CA ALA A 60 -7.46 -22.56 -16.66
C ALA A 60 -8.28 -23.76 -17.20
N SER A 61 -8.33 -23.99 -18.52
CA SER A 61 -9.19 -25.04 -19.07
C SER A 61 -8.68 -26.45 -18.79
N TYR A 62 -9.63 -27.38 -18.68
CA TYR A 62 -9.38 -28.82 -18.58
C TYR A 62 -10.59 -29.60 -19.12
N ASP A 63 -10.34 -30.83 -19.60
CA ASP A 63 -11.41 -31.76 -19.98
C ASP A 63 -11.65 -32.77 -18.86
N GLU A 64 -12.74 -32.57 -18.11
CA GLU A 64 -13.14 -33.41 -16.98
C GLU A 64 -13.29 -34.89 -17.33
N SER A 65 -13.57 -35.22 -18.60
CA SER A 65 -13.73 -36.62 -19.05
C SER A 65 -12.39 -37.36 -19.18
N THR A 66 -11.30 -36.61 -19.30
CA THR A 66 -9.94 -37.15 -19.45
C THR A 66 -9.06 -36.89 -18.24
N ALA A 67 -9.47 -35.98 -17.35
CA ALA A 67 -8.78 -35.72 -16.10
C ALA A 67 -8.73 -36.96 -15.20
N ILE A 68 -7.60 -37.15 -14.53
CA ILE A 68 -7.39 -38.23 -13.55
C ILE A 68 -8.13 -37.87 -12.27
N LYS A 69 -9.16 -38.63 -11.92
CA LYS A 69 -10.02 -38.31 -10.78
C LYS A 69 -9.42 -38.86 -9.48
N ILE A 70 -9.23 -37.98 -8.51
CA ILE A 70 -8.82 -38.30 -7.14
C ILE A 70 -9.99 -37.96 -6.22
N ALA A 71 -10.67 -38.99 -5.72
CA ALA A 71 -11.77 -38.84 -4.76
C ALA A 71 -11.24 -38.92 -3.34
N LEU A 72 -11.34 -37.84 -2.58
CA LEU A 72 -10.90 -37.74 -1.18
C LEU A 72 -12.02 -38.25 -0.25
N ASN A 73 -11.71 -39.20 0.64
CA ASN A 73 -12.69 -40.01 1.38
C ASN A 73 -12.42 -40.08 2.89
N GLY A 74 -12.13 -38.95 3.53
CA GLY A 74 -11.88 -38.85 4.96
C GLY A 74 -10.40 -39.09 5.28
N ASP A 75 -10.04 -40.29 5.72
CA ASP A 75 -8.68 -40.67 6.10
C ASP A 75 -7.85 -41.26 4.94
N SER A 76 -8.38 -41.24 3.72
CA SER A 76 -7.70 -41.72 2.52
C SER A 76 -8.31 -41.13 1.23
N ALA A 77 -7.92 -41.67 0.08
CA ALA A 77 -8.42 -41.30 -1.24
C ALA A 77 -8.60 -42.53 -2.15
N ALA A 78 -9.25 -42.33 -3.30
CA ALA A 78 -9.36 -43.32 -4.36
C ALA A 78 -8.98 -42.72 -5.72
N CYS A 79 -8.19 -43.46 -6.50
CA CYS A 79 -7.75 -43.12 -7.85
C CYS A 79 -7.47 -44.42 -8.64
N ASP A 80 -7.77 -44.44 -9.94
CA ASP A 80 -7.57 -45.59 -10.84
C ASP A 80 -6.43 -45.34 -11.85
N SER A 81 -5.39 -44.59 -11.44
CA SER A 81 -4.25 -44.23 -12.28
C SER A 81 -2.93 -44.60 -11.60
N ASP A 82 -2.04 -45.23 -12.35
CA ASP A 82 -0.67 -45.56 -11.91
C ASP A 82 0.18 -44.30 -11.66
N ALA A 83 -0.26 -43.13 -12.12
CA ALA A 83 0.39 -41.85 -11.84
C ALA A 83 0.16 -41.35 -10.40
N VAL A 84 -0.73 -42.00 -9.64
CA VAL A 84 -1.08 -41.60 -8.27
C VAL A 84 -0.81 -42.75 -7.31
N THR A 85 0.04 -42.52 -6.32
CA THR A 85 0.27 -43.44 -5.20
C THR A 85 -0.51 -42.96 -3.98
N ILE A 86 -1.25 -43.85 -3.33
CA ILE A 86 -2.04 -43.54 -2.13
C ILE A 86 -1.52 -44.39 -0.97
N GLU A 87 -0.91 -43.73 0.01
CA GLU A 87 -0.39 -44.34 1.24
C GLU A 87 -1.13 -43.77 2.45
N GLY A 88 -2.26 -44.38 2.79
CA GLY A 88 -3.16 -43.85 3.83
C GLY A 88 -3.74 -42.50 3.39
N SER A 89 -3.40 -41.44 4.12
CA SER A 89 -3.81 -40.06 3.84
C SER A 89 -2.73 -39.22 3.13
N GLN A 90 -1.62 -39.82 2.70
CA GLN A 90 -0.67 -39.20 1.78
C GLN A 90 -0.97 -39.64 0.34
N ILE A 91 -1.25 -38.68 -0.53
CA ILE A 91 -1.58 -38.90 -1.94
C ILE A 91 -0.47 -38.28 -2.79
N THR A 92 0.34 -39.10 -3.43
CA THR A 92 1.49 -38.65 -4.23
C THR A 92 1.17 -38.73 -5.72
N ILE A 93 1.24 -37.59 -6.40
CA ILE A 93 1.11 -37.42 -7.85
C ILE A 93 2.52 -37.43 -8.45
N GLY A 94 2.83 -38.44 -9.28
CA GLY A 94 4.19 -38.73 -9.74
C GLY A 94 4.46 -38.49 -11.23
N ALA A 95 3.52 -37.92 -11.98
CA ALA A 95 3.69 -37.70 -13.42
C ALA A 95 2.97 -36.43 -13.90
N GLU A 96 3.37 -35.92 -15.07
CA GLU A 96 2.64 -34.92 -15.83
C GLU A 96 1.16 -35.33 -16.04
N GLY A 97 0.24 -34.37 -15.87
CA GLY A 97 -1.17 -34.62 -16.10
C GLY A 97 -2.11 -33.59 -15.46
N ILE A 98 -3.41 -33.81 -15.69
CA ILE A 98 -4.50 -33.05 -15.08
C ILE A 98 -5.20 -33.94 -14.07
N TYR A 99 -5.27 -33.48 -12.83
CA TYR A 99 -5.81 -34.22 -11.70
C TYR A 99 -7.02 -33.47 -11.14
N LEU A 100 -8.18 -34.12 -11.11
CA LEU A 100 -9.41 -33.55 -10.57
C LEU A 100 -9.63 -34.04 -9.14
N LEU A 101 -9.47 -33.14 -8.18
CA LEU A 101 -9.60 -33.42 -6.75
C LEU A 101 -10.97 -32.98 -6.25
N SER A 102 -11.67 -33.87 -5.56
CA SER A 102 -12.96 -33.59 -4.95
C SER A 102 -13.19 -34.42 -3.69
N GLY A 103 -14.01 -33.93 -2.77
CA GLY A 103 -14.29 -34.59 -1.49
C GLY A 103 -13.41 -34.06 -0.35
N THR A 104 -13.31 -34.82 0.74
CA THR A 104 -12.62 -34.36 1.96
C THR A 104 -11.46 -35.28 2.32
N LEU A 105 -10.31 -34.70 2.67
CA LEU A 105 -9.18 -35.37 3.31
C LEU A 105 -8.97 -34.73 4.69
N THR A 106 -9.35 -35.44 5.76
CA THR A 106 -9.51 -34.83 7.10
C THR A 106 -8.19 -34.60 7.83
N ASP A 107 -7.17 -35.39 7.53
CA ASP A 107 -5.82 -35.21 8.04
C ASP A 107 -4.82 -35.93 7.12
N GLY A 108 -4.32 -35.21 6.12
CA GLY A 108 -3.49 -35.77 5.07
C GLY A 108 -2.82 -34.70 4.23
N GLN A 109 -2.20 -35.13 3.14
CA GLN A 109 -1.43 -34.25 2.27
C GLN A 109 -1.50 -34.76 0.83
N ILE A 110 -1.66 -33.82 -0.10
CA ILE A 110 -1.41 -34.04 -1.53
C ILE A 110 0.04 -33.65 -1.82
N VAL A 111 0.83 -34.57 -2.38
CA VAL A 111 2.23 -34.35 -2.74
C VAL A 111 2.37 -34.41 -4.25
N VAL A 112 2.91 -33.37 -4.89
CA VAL A 112 3.33 -33.42 -6.29
C VAL A 112 4.83 -33.70 -6.33
N SER A 113 5.20 -34.85 -6.87
CA SER A 113 6.59 -35.29 -7.03
C SER A 113 6.77 -35.89 -8.43
N ALA A 114 6.50 -35.08 -9.45
CA ALA A 114 6.64 -35.43 -10.87
C ALA A 114 8.07 -35.17 -11.37
N GLY A 115 8.32 -35.43 -12.66
CA GLY A 115 9.60 -35.13 -13.29
C GLY A 115 9.91 -33.63 -13.34
N GLU A 116 11.19 -33.26 -13.35
CA GLU A 116 11.64 -31.85 -13.36
C GLU A 116 11.21 -31.06 -14.60
N THR A 117 10.77 -31.74 -15.66
CA THR A 117 10.23 -31.12 -16.89
C THR A 117 8.71 -31.23 -16.99
N ASP A 118 8.06 -31.88 -16.02
CA ASP A 118 6.64 -32.20 -16.07
C ASP A 118 5.80 -31.03 -15.56
N LYS A 119 4.69 -30.73 -16.25
CA LYS A 119 3.71 -29.73 -15.82
C LYS A 119 2.49 -30.41 -15.23
N VAL A 120 2.13 -30.08 -14.00
CA VAL A 120 1.01 -30.75 -13.29
C VAL A 120 -0.10 -29.75 -13.04
N GLN A 121 -1.33 -30.07 -13.44
CA GLN A 121 -2.52 -29.27 -13.12
C GLN A 121 -3.37 -29.99 -12.07
N LEU A 122 -3.50 -29.39 -10.90
CA LEU A 122 -4.41 -29.79 -9.83
C LEU A 122 -5.69 -28.96 -9.97
N VAL A 123 -6.77 -29.60 -10.40
CA VAL A 123 -8.09 -28.98 -10.46
C VAL A 123 -8.83 -29.27 -9.16
N LEU A 124 -9.05 -28.22 -8.35
CA LEU A 124 -9.82 -28.31 -7.11
C LEU A 124 -11.31 -28.10 -7.41
N ALA A 125 -12.11 -29.15 -7.21
CA ALA A 125 -13.53 -29.17 -7.54
C ALA A 125 -14.38 -29.62 -6.33
N GLY A 126 -14.44 -28.77 -5.31
CA GLY A 126 -15.06 -29.11 -4.03
C GLY A 126 -14.16 -29.95 -3.14
N ALA A 127 -12.86 -29.66 -3.14
CA ALA A 127 -11.87 -30.32 -2.30
C ALA A 127 -11.75 -29.61 -0.95
N ASP A 128 -11.76 -30.38 0.14
CA ASP A 128 -11.52 -29.92 1.51
C ASP A 128 -10.38 -30.74 2.11
N ILE A 129 -9.19 -30.15 2.25
CA ILE A 129 -7.96 -30.86 2.62
C ILE A 129 -7.39 -30.20 3.87
N THR A 130 -7.30 -30.97 4.95
CA THR A 130 -6.66 -30.56 6.19
C THR A 130 -5.40 -31.39 6.43
N SER A 131 -4.32 -30.75 6.84
CA SER A 131 -3.12 -31.39 7.37
C SER A 131 -2.83 -30.84 8.76
N SER A 132 -2.80 -31.69 9.78
CA SER A 132 -2.52 -31.26 11.16
C SER A 132 -1.05 -30.91 11.41
N THR A 133 -0.15 -31.41 10.57
CA THR A 133 1.30 -31.41 10.82
C THR A 133 2.16 -30.96 9.64
N SER A 134 1.56 -30.56 8.52
CA SER A 134 2.31 -30.12 7.34
C SER A 134 1.43 -29.27 6.40
N ALA A 135 1.87 -29.08 5.15
CA ALA A 135 1.06 -28.50 4.08
C ALA A 135 -0.11 -29.41 3.71
N ALA A 136 -1.24 -28.83 3.34
CA ALA A 136 -2.35 -29.55 2.71
C ALA A 136 -1.97 -29.99 1.28
N ILE A 137 -1.25 -29.12 0.56
CA ILE A 137 -0.66 -29.42 -0.74
C ILE A 137 0.83 -29.06 -0.71
N TYR A 138 1.67 -30.03 -1.04
CA TYR A 138 3.11 -29.88 -1.13
C TYR A 138 3.59 -30.21 -2.55
N THR A 139 4.07 -29.22 -3.30
CA THR A 139 4.71 -29.47 -4.60
C THR A 139 6.23 -29.57 -4.40
N ARG A 140 6.71 -30.81 -4.43
CA ARG A 140 8.11 -31.16 -4.16
C ARG A 140 8.97 -31.07 -5.42
N THR A 141 8.49 -31.65 -6.52
CA THR A 141 9.18 -31.61 -7.83
C THR A 141 8.17 -31.58 -8.98
N ALA A 142 8.41 -30.67 -9.91
CA ALA A 142 7.76 -30.49 -11.21
C ALA A 142 8.54 -29.39 -11.96
N ASP A 143 8.26 -29.16 -13.24
CA ASP A 143 8.65 -27.91 -13.92
C ASP A 143 7.77 -26.76 -13.40
N LYS A 144 6.46 -26.97 -13.40
CA LYS A 144 5.46 -26.00 -12.93
C LYS A 144 4.21 -26.71 -12.46
N VAL A 145 3.60 -26.20 -11.39
CA VAL A 145 2.29 -26.68 -10.91
C VAL A 145 1.24 -25.60 -11.07
N PHE A 146 0.09 -26.00 -11.59
CA PHE A 146 -1.11 -25.17 -11.71
C PHE A 146 -2.13 -25.67 -10.70
N VAL A 147 -2.61 -24.80 -9.82
CA VAL A 147 -3.78 -25.05 -8.96
C VAL A 147 -4.95 -24.30 -9.56
N THR A 148 -5.83 -25.05 -10.23
CA THR A 148 -6.99 -24.53 -10.92
C THR A 148 -8.23 -24.67 -10.05
N LEU A 149 -8.89 -23.55 -9.75
CA LEU A 149 -10.15 -23.51 -9.02
C LEU A 149 -11.30 -23.76 -10.01
N ALA A 150 -11.94 -24.93 -9.92
CA ALA A 150 -13.05 -25.25 -10.81
C ALA A 150 -14.20 -24.26 -10.62
N GLU A 151 -14.77 -23.78 -11.74
CA GLU A 151 -15.86 -22.81 -11.76
C GLU A 151 -17.03 -23.24 -10.84
N GLY A 152 -17.51 -22.30 -10.03
CA GLY A 152 -18.67 -22.52 -9.14
C GLY A 152 -18.42 -23.45 -7.96
N THR A 153 -17.18 -23.89 -7.74
CA THR A 153 -16.80 -24.73 -6.60
C THR A 153 -16.15 -23.90 -5.49
N GLN A 154 -16.29 -24.39 -4.26
CA GLN A 154 -15.60 -23.86 -3.07
C GLN A 154 -14.64 -24.93 -2.59
N ASN A 155 -13.39 -24.55 -2.37
CA ASN A 155 -12.33 -25.43 -1.94
C ASN A 155 -11.72 -24.91 -0.65
N THR A 156 -11.27 -25.81 0.21
CA THR A 156 -10.66 -25.44 1.50
C THR A 156 -9.34 -26.18 1.66
N LEU A 157 -8.30 -25.45 2.03
CA LEU A 157 -7.02 -26.01 2.45
C LEU A 157 -6.70 -25.52 3.86
N THR A 158 -6.29 -26.42 4.76
CA THR A 158 -6.06 -26.08 6.17
C THR A 158 -4.76 -26.72 6.69
N ASN A 159 -3.97 -25.93 7.42
CA ASN A 159 -2.93 -26.41 8.32
C ASN A 159 -3.44 -26.33 9.78
N GLY A 160 -3.25 -27.40 10.55
CA GLY A 160 -3.73 -27.55 11.94
C GLY A 160 -2.79 -26.98 13.02
N GLY A 161 -1.83 -26.13 12.67
CA GLY A 161 -1.04 -25.34 13.61
C GLY A 161 0.41 -25.78 13.81
N THR A 162 0.92 -26.75 13.04
CA THR A 162 2.33 -27.14 13.10
C THR A 162 2.86 -27.58 11.73
N TYR A 163 4.18 -27.40 11.52
CA TYR A 163 4.93 -28.01 10.42
C TYR A 163 6.01 -28.92 11.00
N THR A 164 5.79 -30.23 10.89
CA THR A 164 6.80 -31.24 11.21
C THR A 164 7.62 -31.51 9.96
N ALA A 165 8.95 -31.45 10.08
CA ALA A 165 9.83 -31.78 8.97
C ALA A 165 9.60 -33.23 8.52
N ILE A 166 9.16 -33.39 7.28
CA ILE A 166 8.95 -34.68 6.61
C ILE A 166 10.07 -35.02 5.61
N ASP A 167 10.87 -34.02 5.25
CA ASP A 167 12.07 -34.13 4.44
C ASP A 167 13.02 -32.94 4.73
N GLU A 168 14.02 -32.72 3.88
CA GLU A 168 14.98 -31.62 3.99
C GLU A 168 14.42 -30.21 3.73
N ASN A 169 13.17 -30.10 3.27
CA ASN A 169 12.57 -28.84 2.87
C ASN A 169 11.85 -28.19 4.05
N ASN A 170 12.01 -26.88 4.19
CA ASN A 170 11.32 -26.10 5.20
C ASN A 170 9.89 -25.79 4.72
N ILE A 171 9.00 -26.78 4.83
CA ILE A 171 7.58 -26.61 4.54
C ILE A 171 6.99 -25.70 5.62
N ASP A 172 6.53 -24.53 5.20
CA ASP A 172 6.05 -23.46 6.08
C ASP A 172 4.72 -22.85 5.59
N ALA A 173 3.99 -23.51 4.68
CA ALA A 173 2.73 -23.03 4.12
C ALA A 173 1.67 -24.11 3.92
N VAL A 174 0.40 -23.71 3.88
CA VAL A 174 -0.73 -24.61 3.60
C VAL A 174 -0.66 -25.16 2.17
N LEU A 175 -0.37 -24.29 1.21
CA LEU A 175 0.04 -24.64 -0.14
C LEU A 175 1.51 -24.24 -0.29
N PHE A 176 2.40 -25.22 -0.26
CA PHE A 176 3.84 -25.00 -0.36
C PHE A 176 4.36 -25.56 -1.67
N ALA A 177 5.03 -24.73 -2.45
CA ALA A 177 5.64 -25.09 -3.72
C ALA A 177 7.14 -24.83 -3.73
N LYS A 178 7.91 -25.85 -4.15
CA LYS A 178 9.34 -25.74 -4.42
C LYS A 178 9.67 -25.22 -5.82
N THR A 179 8.65 -25.08 -6.65
CA THR A 179 8.70 -24.84 -8.08
C THR A 179 7.82 -23.65 -8.40
N ASP A 180 7.88 -23.15 -9.63
CA ASP A 180 6.86 -22.25 -10.16
C ASP A 180 5.44 -22.75 -9.86
N LEU A 181 4.62 -21.82 -9.38
CA LEU A 181 3.23 -22.07 -9.00
C LEU A 181 2.31 -21.09 -9.72
N THR A 182 1.22 -21.61 -10.27
CA THR A 182 0.13 -20.79 -10.78
C THR A 182 -1.18 -21.11 -10.10
N LEU A 183 -1.87 -20.07 -9.65
CA LEU A 183 -3.26 -20.14 -9.19
C LEU A 183 -4.17 -19.54 -10.27
N ASN A 184 -5.14 -20.30 -10.74
CA ASN A 184 -6.04 -19.83 -11.80
C ASN A 184 -7.44 -20.46 -11.70
N GLY A 185 -8.33 -20.06 -12.61
CA GLY A 185 -9.73 -20.50 -12.63
C GLY A 185 -10.63 -19.67 -11.71
N SER A 186 -11.92 -19.69 -12.00
CA SER A 186 -12.90 -18.75 -11.42
C SER A 186 -13.60 -19.25 -10.14
N GLY A 187 -13.21 -20.43 -9.64
CA GLY A 187 -13.73 -20.97 -8.37
C GLY A 187 -13.27 -20.17 -7.14
N SER A 188 -13.58 -20.71 -5.95
CA SER A 188 -13.15 -20.13 -4.67
C SER A 188 -12.23 -21.07 -3.90
N LEU A 189 -11.27 -20.48 -3.20
CA LEU A 189 -10.32 -21.16 -2.32
C LEU A 189 -10.23 -20.45 -0.96
N THR A 190 -10.57 -21.16 0.09
CA THR A 190 -10.33 -20.75 1.48
C THR A 190 -9.05 -21.43 1.99
N ILE A 191 -8.12 -20.65 2.54
CA ILE A 191 -6.87 -21.12 3.13
C ILE A 191 -6.84 -20.73 4.60
N ASN A 192 -6.70 -21.72 5.48
CA ASN A 192 -6.57 -21.53 6.92
C ASN A 192 -5.18 -22.01 7.37
N ALA A 193 -4.24 -21.09 7.53
CA ALA A 193 -2.89 -21.36 8.00
C ALA A 193 -2.77 -20.99 9.49
N GLN A 194 -3.13 -21.92 10.38
CA GLN A 194 -3.00 -21.70 11.84
C GLN A 194 -1.55 -21.54 12.29
N ALA A 195 -0.60 -22.02 11.49
CA ALA A 195 0.81 -21.71 11.57
C ALA A 195 1.34 -21.43 10.15
N GLY A 196 2.40 -20.62 10.07
CA GLY A 196 3.09 -20.30 8.82
C GLY A 196 2.21 -19.57 7.80
N HIS A 197 2.58 -19.68 6.54
CA HIS A 197 2.03 -18.92 5.43
C HIS A 197 0.78 -19.57 4.82
N GLY A 198 -0.02 -18.78 4.11
CA GLY A 198 -1.11 -19.31 3.28
C GLY A 198 -0.57 -20.08 2.08
N VAL A 199 0.07 -19.35 1.15
CA VAL A 199 0.68 -19.90 -0.07
C VAL A 199 2.15 -19.49 -0.11
N VAL A 200 3.04 -20.43 -0.42
CA VAL A 200 4.46 -20.18 -0.69
C VAL A 200 4.84 -20.79 -2.03
N SER A 201 5.50 -20.00 -2.88
CA SER A 201 6.35 -20.49 -3.97
C SER A 201 7.80 -20.15 -3.67
N LYS A 202 8.70 -21.14 -3.79
CA LYS A 202 10.14 -20.90 -3.68
C LYS A 202 10.77 -20.42 -4.98
N ASP A 203 9.98 -20.28 -6.05
CA ASP A 203 10.33 -19.61 -7.31
C ASP A 203 9.22 -18.55 -7.62
N ASP A 204 8.70 -18.50 -8.84
CA ASP A 204 7.63 -17.57 -9.24
C ASP A 204 6.25 -18.00 -8.71
N LEU A 205 5.45 -17.03 -8.24
CA LEU A 205 4.03 -17.20 -7.94
C LEU A 205 3.18 -16.35 -8.88
N VAL A 206 2.38 -17.02 -9.72
CA VAL A 206 1.47 -16.37 -10.65
C VAL A 206 0.02 -16.59 -10.22
N VAL A 207 -0.80 -15.54 -10.25
CA VAL A 207 -2.25 -15.63 -10.07
C VAL A 207 -2.93 -14.98 -11.26
N THR A 208 -3.83 -15.68 -11.96
CA THR A 208 -4.49 -15.11 -13.15
C THR A 208 -5.98 -14.86 -12.99
N ASP A 209 -6.63 -15.53 -12.04
CA ASP A 209 -8.03 -15.34 -11.66
C ASP A 209 -8.30 -16.07 -10.32
N GLY A 210 -9.51 -15.95 -9.79
CA GLY A 210 -10.03 -16.73 -8.67
C GLY A 210 -10.48 -15.88 -7.49
N ASN A 211 -11.13 -16.53 -6.53
CA ASN A 211 -11.57 -15.90 -5.28
C ASN A 211 -10.85 -16.55 -4.09
N TYR A 212 -9.99 -15.79 -3.43
CA TYR A 212 -9.12 -16.27 -2.36
C TYR A 212 -9.53 -15.65 -1.03
N THR A 213 -9.80 -16.49 -0.03
CA THR A 213 -9.96 -16.07 1.36
C THR A 213 -8.87 -16.72 2.18
N ILE A 214 -7.93 -15.94 2.71
CA ILE A 214 -6.72 -16.44 3.36
C ILE A 214 -6.64 -15.88 4.77
N ALA A 215 -6.51 -16.77 5.76
CA ALA A 215 -6.16 -16.41 7.13
C ALA A 215 -4.84 -17.11 7.48
N SER A 216 -3.80 -16.36 7.86
CA SER A 216 -2.45 -16.91 8.10
C SER A 216 -1.73 -16.32 9.30
N ALA A 217 -1.04 -17.18 10.05
CA ALA A 217 -0.15 -16.78 11.14
C ALA A 217 1.22 -16.23 10.66
N GLY A 218 1.53 -16.41 9.37
CA GLY A 218 2.61 -15.71 8.67
C GLY A 218 2.02 -14.92 7.49
N HIS A 219 2.82 -14.74 6.43
CA HIS A 219 2.33 -14.12 5.19
C HIS A 219 1.14 -14.83 4.53
N GLY A 220 0.24 -14.06 3.90
CA GLY A 220 -0.87 -14.60 3.13
C GLY A 220 -0.40 -15.31 1.87
N LEU A 221 0.20 -14.54 0.95
CA LEU A 221 0.89 -15.03 -0.24
C LEU A 221 2.39 -14.70 -0.14
N SER A 222 3.25 -15.67 -0.41
CA SER A 222 4.69 -15.48 -0.43
C SER A 222 5.31 -16.08 -1.69
N GLY A 223 6.07 -15.28 -2.42
CA GLY A 223 6.81 -15.69 -3.62
C GLY A 223 8.26 -15.31 -3.44
N LYS A 224 9.19 -16.22 -3.76
CA LYS A 224 10.62 -15.91 -3.63
C LYS A 224 11.07 -15.02 -4.79
N ASP A 225 10.86 -15.48 -6.02
CA ASP A 225 11.45 -14.80 -7.18
C ASP A 225 10.55 -13.69 -7.71
N SER A 226 9.23 -13.92 -7.69
CA SER A 226 8.25 -12.88 -8.00
C SER A 226 6.86 -13.26 -7.51
N ILE A 227 6.01 -12.24 -7.39
CA ILE A 227 4.55 -12.40 -7.40
C ILE A 227 3.97 -11.61 -8.57
N ALA A 228 3.23 -12.28 -9.44
CA ALA A 228 2.53 -11.66 -10.55
C ALA A 228 1.03 -11.97 -10.51
N ILE A 229 0.20 -10.94 -10.46
CA ILE A 229 -1.26 -11.06 -10.35
C ILE A 229 -1.91 -10.38 -11.56
N ALA A 230 -2.60 -11.15 -12.39
CA ALA A 230 -3.32 -10.61 -13.55
C ALA A 230 -4.70 -10.07 -13.14
N ASP A 231 -5.43 -10.84 -12.34
CA ASP A 231 -6.75 -10.51 -11.80
C ASP A 231 -7.09 -11.46 -10.64
N GLY A 232 -8.21 -11.21 -9.95
CA GLY A 232 -8.74 -12.04 -8.87
C GLY A 232 -9.36 -11.21 -7.75
N THR A 233 -10.01 -11.88 -6.80
CA THR A 233 -10.52 -11.27 -5.56
C THR A 233 -9.81 -11.89 -4.36
N PHE A 234 -9.23 -11.05 -3.51
CA PHE A 234 -8.39 -11.46 -2.38
C PHE A 234 -8.94 -10.84 -1.08
N SER A 235 -9.32 -11.70 -0.14
CA SER A 235 -9.62 -11.33 1.24
C SER A 235 -8.58 -11.98 2.15
N ILE A 236 -7.60 -11.21 2.61
CA ILE A 236 -6.44 -11.73 3.35
C ILE A 236 -6.42 -11.14 4.76
N THR A 237 -6.22 -12.01 5.76
CA THR A 237 -5.87 -11.63 7.13
C THR A 237 -4.56 -12.33 7.50
N SER A 238 -3.53 -11.56 7.83
CA SER A 238 -2.18 -12.10 8.11
C SER A 238 -1.58 -11.51 9.38
N ASP A 239 -0.91 -12.35 10.17
CA ASP A 239 -0.12 -11.89 11.33
C ASP A 239 1.28 -11.34 10.92
N GLN A 240 1.61 -11.42 9.63
CA GLN A 240 2.73 -10.73 8.99
C GLN A 240 2.17 -10.02 7.74
N ASP A 241 2.92 -9.96 6.65
CA ASP A 241 2.47 -9.27 5.44
C ASP A 241 1.33 -9.99 4.69
N GLY A 242 0.44 -9.26 4.03
CA GLY A 242 -0.62 -9.85 3.22
C GLY A 242 -0.06 -10.56 1.98
N ILE A 243 0.70 -9.82 1.18
CA ILE A 243 1.40 -10.31 -0.02
C ILE A 243 2.88 -9.94 0.11
N HIS A 244 3.77 -10.93 0.00
CA HIS A 244 5.20 -10.77 0.30
C HIS A 244 6.08 -11.38 -0.80
N ALA A 245 6.89 -10.56 -1.46
CA ALA A 245 7.87 -11.00 -2.46
C ALA A 245 9.30 -10.70 -1.99
N GLU A 246 10.12 -11.73 -1.77
CA GLU A 246 11.51 -11.54 -1.31
C GLU A 246 12.45 -12.65 -1.80
N ASN A 247 13.58 -12.23 -2.38
CA ASN A 247 14.71 -13.08 -2.66
C ASN A 247 15.99 -12.55 -1.99
N SER A 248 16.30 -13.09 -0.82
CA SER A 248 17.52 -12.74 -0.07
C SER A 248 18.85 -13.14 -0.74
N GLU A 249 18.81 -13.86 -1.86
CA GLU A 249 19.99 -14.32 -2.61
C GLU A 249 20.27 -13.48 -3.87
N ASP A 250 19.23 -12.94 -4.51
CA ASP A 250 19.30 -12.11 -5.73
C ASP A 250 18.32 -10.93 -5.64
N THR A 251 18.86 -9.72 -5.40
CA THR A 251 18.08 -8.49 -5.23
C THR A 251 17.46 -7.96 -6.54
N SER A 252 17.67 -8.63 -7.68
CA SER A 252 16.94 -8.33 -8.92
C SER A 252 15.61 -9.07 -9.03
N LEU A 253 15.40 -10.05 -8.15
CA LEU A 253 14.16 -10.81 -7.98
C LEU A 253 13.36 -10.23 -6.79
N GLY A 254 12.38 -10.97 -6.27
CA GLY A 254 11.48 -10.50 -5.22
C GLY A 254 10.59 -9.35 -5.67
N TYR A 255 10.33 -9.23 -6.98
CA TYR A 255 9.50 -8.16 -7.53
C TYR A 255 8.02 -8.52 -7.51
N LEU A 256 7.17 -7.50 -7.57
CA LEU A 256 5.72 -7.64 -7.52
C LEU A 256 5.05 -6.89 -8.67
N TYR A 257 4.27 -7.61 -9.47
CA TYR A 257 3.45 -7.06 -10.55
C TYR A 257 1.97 -7.33 -10.31
N ILE A 258 1.16 -6.28 -10.31
CA ILE A 258 -0.31 -6.40 -10.27
C ILE A 258 -0.88 -5.70 -11.50
N ALA A 259 -1.46 -6.46 -12.41
CA ALA A 259 -2.17 -5.90 -13.56
C ALA A 259 -3.54 -5.35 -13.16
N ASN A 260 -4.28 -6.11 -12.34
CA ASN A 260 -5.61 -5.78 -11.84
C ASN A 260 -5.98 -6.68 -10.64
N GLY A 261 -7.15 -6.43 -10.05
CA GLY A 261 -7.75 -7.29 -9.02
C GLY A 261 -8.52 -6.48 -7.97
N ALA A 262 -9.12 -7.18 -7.01
CA ALA A 262 -9.74 -6.60 -5.83
C ALA A 262 -9.11 -7.16 -4.56
N PHE A 263 -8.54 -6.29 -3.73
CA PHE A 263 -7.75 -6.65 -2.56
C PHE A 263 -8.36 -6.04 -1.30
N THR A 264 -8.77 -6.88 -0.37
CA THR A 264 -9.11 -6.51 1.01
C THR A 264 -8.12 -7.21 1.92
N ILE A 265 -7.18 -6.45 2.49
CA ILE A 265 -6.05 -7.01 3.25
C ILE A 265 -6.00 -6.36 4.63
N VAL A 266 -5.99 -7.21 5.65
CA VAL A 266 -5.73 -6.83 7.04
C VAL A 266 -4.45 -7.54 7.48
N SER A 267 -3.37 -6.79 7.72
CA SER A 267 -2.06 -7.36 8.06
C SER A 267 -1.53 -6.77 9.36
N GLN A 268 -0.85 -7.57 10.17
CA GLN A 268 -0.06 -7.04 11.29
C GLN A 268 1.32 -6.53 10.86
N GLY A 269 1.79 -6.98 9.69
CA GLY A 269 2.91 -6.39 8.95
C GLY A 269 2.41 -5.48 7.83
N ASP A 270 3.12 -5.47 6.70
CA ASP A 270 2.75 -4.69 5.52
C ASP A 270 1.56 -5.32 4.78
N ALA A 271 0.68 -4.53 4.17
CA ALA A 271 -0.40 -5.14 3.39
C ALA A 271 0.17 -5.82 2.14
N ILE A 272 1.10 -5.14 1.46
CA ILE A 272 1.85 -5.65 0.31
C ILE A 272 3.31 -5.22 0.48
N SER A 273 4.25 -6.17 0.38
CA SER A 273 5.68 -5.96 0.54
C SER A 273 6.46 -6.64 -0.56
N ALA A 274 7.40 -5.93 -1.18
CA ALA A 274 8.31 -6.46 -2.16
C ALA A 274 9.73 -5.93 -1.93
N GLN A 275 10.71 -6.84 -1.90
CA GLN A 275 12.12 -6.48 -1.90
C GLN A 275 12.57 -5.90 -3.25
N GLY A 276 11.93 -6.34 -4.33
CA GLY A 276 12.23 -5.89 -5.68
C GLY A 276 11.41 -4.67 -6.09
N ALA A 277 11.31 -4.47 -7.41
CA ALA A 277 10.44 -3.44 -7.98
C ALA A 277 8.96 -3.78 -7.76
N VAL A 278 8.13 -2.75 -7.64
CA VAL A 278 6.67 -2.87 -7.63
C VAL A 278 6.09 -2.17 -8.85
N GLN A 279 5.21 -2.86 -9.57
CA GLN A 279 4.39 -2.24 -10.62
C GLN A 279 2.91 -2.60 -10.46
N ILE A 280 2.07 -1.56 -10.38
CA ILE A 280 0.61 -1.68 -10.31
C ILE A 280 -0.01 -1.00 -11.53
N ASP A 281 -0.70 -1.77 -12.38
CA ASP A 281 -1.37 -1.23 -13.56
C ASP A 281 -2.82 -0.80 -13.30
N GLY A 282 -3.46 -1.38 -12.28
CA GLY A 282 -4.85 -1.13 -11.89
C GLY A 282 -5.27 -2.01 -10.72
N GLY A 283 -6.54 -1.93 -10.34
CA GLY A 283 -7.13 -2.70 -9.25
C GLY A 283 -7.84 -1.83 -8.22
N SER A 284 -8.46 -2.48 -7.24
CA SER A 284 -9.10 -1.87 -6.08
C SER A 284 -8.46 -2.42 -4.81
N TYR A 285 -8.05 -1.53 -3.91
CA TYR A 285 -7.30 -1.86 -2.70
C TYR A 285 -8.00 -1.24 -1.48
N ASP A 286 -8.34 -2.09 -0.52
CA ASP A 286 -8.82 -1.74 0.81
C ASP A 286 -7.87 -2.39 1.83
N LEU A 287 -6.90 -1.61 2.30
CA LEU A 287 -5.72 -2.09 3.02
C LEU A 287 -5.70 -1.50 4.43
N TYR A 288 -5.56 -2.36 5.42
CA TYR A 288 -5.48 -1.98 6.82
C TYR A 288 -4.29 -2.68 7.48
N THR A 289 -3.34 -1.92 8.04
CA THR A 289 -2.11 -2.49 8.58
C THR A 289 -1.90 -2.12 10.06
N GLY A 290 -1.31 -3.05 10.81
CA GLY A 290 -1.08 -2.87 12.24
C GLY A 290 -2.38 -2.55 13.00
N SER A 291 -2.41 -1.40 13.66
CA SER A 291 -3.61 -0.88 14.34
C SER A 291 -4.20 0.35 13.64
N GLY A 292 -3.83 0.58 12.38
CA GLY A 292 -4.22 1.76 11.60
C GLY A 292 -3.57 3.05 12.10
N SER A 293 -3.73 4.09 11.30
CA SER A 293 -3.18 5.43 11.54
C SER A 293 -3.60 6.05 12.86
N ALA A 294 -4.86 5.82 13.26
CA ALA A 294 -5.42 6.33 14.51
C ALA A 294 -4.75 5.76 15.78
N SER A 295 -3.89 4.75 15.64
CA SER A 295 -3.10 4.20 16.75
C SER A 295 -1.82 4.98 17.03
N VAL A 296 -1.37 5.84 16.11
CA VAL A 296 -0.16 6.64 16.27
C VAL A 296 -0.48 8.01 16.87
N ASP A 297 0.29 8.41 17.88
CA ASP A 297 0.17 9.73 18.51
C ASP A 297 1.11 10.72 17.82
N MET A 298 0.56 11.48 16.86
CA MET A 298 1.28 12.44 16.02
C MET A 298 1.63 13.75 16.74
N THR A 299 1.65 13.82 18.07
CA THR A 299 2.00 15.09 18.72
C THR A 299 3.46 15.44 18.43
N SER A 300 3.68 16.49 17.64
CA SER A 300 4.98 17.12 17.51
C SER A 300 5.49 17.46 18.91
N SER A 301 6.72 17.03 19.21
CA SER A 301 7.34 17.24 20.52
C SER A 301 7.78 18.69 20.74
N GLU A 302 6.92 19.65 20.43
CA GLU A 302 7.09 21.05 20.80
C GLU A 302 6.58 21.31 22.23
N SER A 303 7.32 20.78 23.21
CA SER A 303 7.41 21.46 24.49
C SER A 303 8.87 21.55 24.91
N GLY A 304 9.53 22.59 24.37
CA GLY A 304 10.82 23.05 24.85
C GLY A 304 10.78 23.38 26.34
N GLN A 305 11.12 22.41 27.18
CA GLN A 305 11.66 22.66 28.50
C GLN A 305 13.16 22.37 28.48
N MET A 306 13.93 23.43 28.15
CA MET A 306 15.34 23.54 28.49
C MET A 306 15.51 23.48 30.02
N GLY A 307 15.51 22.26 30.55
CA GLY A 307 15.73 21.94 31.96
C GLY A 307 17.20 21.70 32.22
N GLY A 308 17.92 22.74 32.64
CA GLY A 308 19.32 22.64 33.03
C GLY A 308 19.56 21.53 34.08
N PHE A 309 20.47 20.61 33.77
CA PHE A 309 21.04 19.67 34.73
C PHE A 309 21.83 20.43 35.80
N ARG A 310 21.13 20.85 36.86
CA ARG A 310 21.70 21.15 38.17
C ARG A 310 21.06 20.28 39.24
N GLY A 311 21.68 19.12 39.42
CA GLY A 311 21.81 18.35 40.65
C GLY A 311 20.62 18.28 41.62
N ALA A 312 19.99 17.10 41.68
CA ALA A 312 19.57 16.51 42.93
C ALA A 312 19.57 14.97 42.80
N MET A 313 20.54 14.36 43.45
CA MET A 313 20.75 12.93 43.57
C MET A 313 19.61 12.31 44.39
N SER A 314 18.86 11.38 43.81
CA SER A 314 17.99 10.45 44.53
C SER A 314 17.82 9.20 43.67
N THR A 315 18.54 8.15 44.04
CA THR A 315 18.43 6.78 43.50
C THR A 315 17.04 6.19 43.70
N PRO A 316 16.54 5.45 42.71
CA PRO A 316 16.06 4.10 42.97
C PRO A 316 16.59 3.06 41.97
N THR A 317 17.06 1.96 42.55
CA THR A 317 16.92 0.55 42.15
C THR A 317 17.00 0.15 40.67
N GLU A 318 18.03 -0.64 40.34
CA GLU A 318 18.14 -1.44 39.11
C GLU A 318 16.96 -2.41 38.99
N ASP A 319 16.03 -2.13 38.08
CA ASP A 319 15.34 -3.17 37.33
C ASP A 319 16.05 -3.29 35.98
N THR A 320 16.80 -4.38 35.82
CA THR A 320 17.43 -4.74 34.56
C THR A 320 16.34 -5.26 33.61
N VAL A 321 15.61 -4.35 32.97
CA VAL A 321 14.85 -4.69 31.77
C VAL A 321 15.89 -4.81 30.66
N THR A 322 16.09 -6.04 30.20
CA THR A 322 16.78 -6.30 28.95
C THR A 322 15.80 -5.89 27.87
N GLU A 323 15.92 -4.67 27.35
CA GLU A 323 15.24 -4.34 26.10
C GLU A 323 15.83 -5.25 25.04
N THR A 324 14.97 -6.13 24.54
CA THR A 324 15.27 -6.92 23.37
C THR A 324 15.13 -5.93 22.23
N GLU A 325 16.15 -5.78 21.40
CA GLU A 325 16.04 -5.08 20.11
C GLU A 325 14.93 -5.83 19.34
N GLU A 326 13.70 -5.35 19.41
CA GLU A 326 12.67 -5.79 18.48
C GLU A 326 12.89 -4.95 17.23
N ASP A 327 13.32 -5.62 16.14
CA ASP A 327 13.14 -5.07 14.81
C ASP A 327 11.67 -4.63 14.72
N SER A 328 11.41 -3.33 14.61
CA SER A 328 10.04 -2.83 14.54
C SER A 328 9.37 -3.48 13.33
N VAL A 329 8.24 -4.15 13.53
CA VAL A 329 7.45 -4.71 12.42
C VAL A 329 7.06 -3.56 11.50
N SER A 330 7.44 -3.66 10.22
CA SER A 330 6.99 -2.76 9.16
C SER A 330 5.46 -2.87 9.03
N GLN A 331 4.75 -1.74 9.07
CA GLN A 331 3.28 -1.70 9.07
C GLN A 331 2.76 -0.79 7.96
N LYS A 332 3.39 -0.86 6.79
CA LYS A 332 3.14 0.01 5.64
C LYS A 332 2.04 -0.57 4.76
N GLY A 333 1.27 0.28 4.08
CA GLY A 333 0.22 -0.15 3.17
C GLY A 333 0.79 -0.94 2.01
N ILE A 334 1.58 -0.29 1.15
CA ILE A 334 2.35 -0.97 0.11
C ILE A 334 3.80 -0.49 0.09
N LYS A 335 4.71 -1.45 0.27
CA LYS A 335 6.16 -1.24 0.31
C LYS A 335 6.88 -1.89 -0.87
N GLY A 336 7.79 -1.14 -1.48
CA GLY A 336 8.77 -1.65 -2.43
C GLY A 336 10.17 -1.11 -2.13
N GLU A 337 11.17 -1.96 -1.94
CA GLU A 337 12.54 -1.51 -1.60
C GLU A 337 13.32 -0.96 -2.82
N SER A 338 12.74 -1.03 -4.02
CA SER A 338 13.35 -0.57 -5.28
C SER A 338 12.43 0.42 -6.02
N THR A 339 12.47 0.43 -7.35
CA THR A 339 11.62 1.33 -8.15
C THR A 339 10.15 0.94 -8.09
N TYR A 340 9.30 1.96 -7.98
CA TYR A 340 7.87 1.78 -7.81
C TYR A 340 7.09 2.51 -8.92
N ALA A 341 6.28 1.79 -9.70
CA ALA A 341 5.41 2.33 -10.74
C ALA A 341 3.92 2.08 -10.45
N ILE A 342 3.11 3.14 -10.40
CA ILE A 342 1.64 3.05 -10.29
C ILE A 342 1.01 3.70 -11.52
N ASN A 343 0.36 2.92 -12.38
CA ASN A 343 -0.31 3.46 -13.56
C ASN A 343 -1.74 3.91 -13.30
N ASN A 344 -2.47 3.16 -12.47
CA ASN A 344 -3.86 3.44 -12.11
C ASN A 344 -4.29 2.60 -10.89
N GLY A 345 -5.50 2.84 -10.39
CA GLY A 345 -6.13 2.05 -9.33
C GLY A 345 -7.00 2.91 -8.41
N THR A 346 -7.75 2.25 -7.54
CA THR A 346 -8.45 2.89 -6.41
C THR A 346 -7.89 2.33 -5.12
N PHE A 347 -7.33 3.21 -4.28
CA PHE A 347 -6.63 2.85 -3.05
C PHE A 347 -7.32 3.49 -1.86
N THR A 348 -7.78 2.66 -0.92
CA THR A 348 -8.18 3.07 0.43
C THR A 348 -7.23 2.38 1.39
N ILE A 349 -6.36 3.16 2.04
CA ILE A 349 -5.31 2.64 2.91
C ILE A 349 -5.42 3.33 4.26
N ASP A 350 -5.42 2.54 5.32
CA ASP A 350 -5.28 2.99 6.71
C ASP A 350 -4.15 2.22 7.37
N SER A 351 -2.98 2.84 7.46
CA SER A 351 -1.75 2.20 7.92
C SER A 351 -1.21 2.84 9.19
N ALA A 352 -0.61 2.04 10.06
CA ALA A 352 0.08 2.54 11.26
C ALA A 352 1.46 3.16 10.95
N ASP A 353 1.94 2.94 9.74
CA ASP A 353 3.17 3.50 9.14
C ASP A 353 2.77 4.07 7.76
N ASP A 354 3.67 4.19 6.81
CA ASP A 354 3.38 4.78 5.50
C ASP A 354 2.28 4.07 4.72
N CYS A 355 1.41 4.82 4.03
CA CYS A 355 0.46 4.19 3.11
C CYS A 355 1.16 3.65 1.85
N PHE A 356 2.10 4.41 1.29
CA PHE A 356 3.00 3.98 0.22
C PHE A 356 4.44 4.28 0.62
N HIS A 357 5.32 3.30 0.50
CA HIS A 357 6.74 3.46 0.78
C HIS A 357 7.58 2.89 -0.36
N ALA A 358 8.51 3.69 -0.87
CA ALA A 358 9.51 3.25 -1.84
C ALA A 358 10.93 3.53 -1.34
N GLY A 359 11.76 2.48 -1.24
CA GLY A 359 13.20 2.61 -1.00
C GLY A 359 14.00 3.14 -2.21
N GLY A 360 13.31 3.39 -3.34
CA GLY A 360 13.85 3.99 -4.54
C GLY A 360 12.83 4.88 -5.24
N ALA A 361 13.11 5.28 -6.47
CA ALA A 361 12.26 6.23 -7.18
C ALA A 361 10.83 5.70 -7.40
N MET A 362 9.83 6.54 -7.11
CA MET A 362 8.42 6.25 -7.31
C MET A 362 7.86 7.13 -8.43
N THR A 363 7.09 6.54 -9.35
CA THR A 363 6.30 7.29 -10.33
C THR A 363 4.84 6.87 -10.33
N ILE A 364 3.95 7.83 -10.10
CA ILE A 364 2.49 7.67 -10.14
C ILE A 364 1.97 8.34 -11.41
N ALA A 365 1.40 7.57 -12.33
CA ALA A 365 0.78 8.11 -13.53
C ALA A 365 -0.63 8.65 -13.26
N ALA A 366 -1.48 7.86 -12.58
CA ALA A 366 -2.85 8.21 -12.24
C ALA A 366 -3.39 7.31 -11.11
N GLY A 367 -4.59 7.61 -10.62
CA GLY A 367 -5.32 6.81 -9.64
C GLY A 367 -6.23 7.65 -8.74
N GLU A 368 -7.01 6.98 -7.89
CA GLU A 368 -7.75 7.59 -6.79
C GLU A 368 -7.21 7.05 -5.46
N PHE A 369 -6.75 7.94 -4.58
CA PHE A 369 -6.05 7.60 -3.35
C PHE A 369 -6.77 8.24 -2.16
N THR A 370 -7.22 7.42 -1.21
CA THR A 370 -7.74 7.83 0.10
C THR A 370 -6.84 7.22 1.17
N LEU A 371 -6.00 8.05 1.79
CA LEU A 371 -4.85 7.58 2.59
C LEU A 371 -4.91 8.15 4.00
N ASN A 372 -4.98 7.28 5.00
CA ASN A 372 -4.79 7.64 6.40
C ASN A 372 -3.51 6.97 6.87
N SER A 373 -2.51 7.77 7.23
CA SER A 373 -1.19 7.25 7.61
C SER A 373 -0.86 7.57 9.06
N GLY A 374 -0.25 6.59 9.71
CA GLY A 374 0.40 6.70 11.01
C GLY A 374 1.80 7.30 10.90
N ASP A 375 2.32 7.46 9.68
CA ASP A 375 3.52 8.22 9.35
C ASP A 375 3.22 9.03 8.07
N ASP A 376 3.91 8.81 6.96
CA ASP A 376 3.69 9.59 5.74
C ASP A 376 2.64 8.95 4.84
N ALA A 377 1.83 9.75 4.15
CA ALA A 377 0.89 9.14 3.20
C ALA A 377 1.62 8.55 1.98
N ILE A 378 2.67 9.21 1.50
CA ILE A 378 3.54 8.71 0.44
C ILE A 378 4.98 9.06 0.81
N HIS A 379 5.81 8.05 1.02
CA HIS A 379 7.24 8.17 1.30
C HIS A 379 8.07 7.58 0.15
N CYS A 380 9.17 8.26 -0.21
CA CYS A 380 10.06 7.84 -1.28
C CYS A 380 11.51 8.28 -1.00
N ASP A 381 12.42 7.34 -0.73
CA ASP A 381 13.84 7.60 -0.45
C ASP A 381 14.58 8.36 -1.57
N ASP A 382 14.06 8.32 -2.80
CA ASP A 382 14.63 8.97 -3.99
C ASP A 382 13.58 9.89 -4.68
N ALA A 383 13.64 10.06 -6.00
CA ALA A 383 12.72 10.90 -6.73
C ALA A 383 11.29 10.35 -6.80
N LEU A 384 10.34 11.15 -6.33
CA LEU A 384 8.91 10.96 -6.53
C LEU A 384 8.41 11.83 -7.69
N THR A 385 7.72 11.21 -8.65
CA THR A 385 7.03 11.91 -9.73
C THR A 385 5.55 11.53 -9.79
N VAL A 386 4.66 12.52 -9.66
CA VAL A 386 3.21 12.35 -9.85
C VAL A 386 2.81 13.02 -11.15
N GLN A 387 2.31 12.24 -12.11
CA GLN A 387 1.79 12.78 -13.37
C GLN A 387 0.38 13.32 -13.23
N SER A 388 -0.49 12.58 -12.52
CA SER A 388 -1.89 12.93 -12.25
C SER A 388 -2.46 12.02 -11.15
N GLY A 389 -3.71 12.25 -10.77
CA GLY A 389 -4.43 11.47 -9.76
C GLY A 389 -5.32 12.35 -8.87
N THR A 390 -6.15 11.71 -8.05
CA THR A 390 -6.90 12.37 -6.98
C THR A 390 -6.45 11.81 -5.63
N PHE A 391 -5.88 12.66 -4.78
CA PHE A 391 -5.32 12.31 -3.48
C PHE A 391 -6.13 12.99 -2.38
N THR A 392 -6.75 12.18 -1.52
CA THR A 392 -7.46 12.61 -0.31
C THR A 392 -6.72 12.02 0.88
N ILE A 393 -5.98 12.87 1.59
CA ILE A 393 -5.09 12.50 2.68
C ILE A 393 -5.57 13.26 3.93
N PRO A 394 -6.60 12.76 4.64
CA PRO A 394 -7.19 13.48 5.77
C PRO A 394 -6.38 13.38 7.07
N TYR A 395 -5.40 12.48 7.14
CA TYR A 395 -4.59 12.24 8.34
C TYR A 395 -3.25 11.60 7.99
N CYS A 396 -2.14 12.25 8.33
CA CYS A 396 -0.77 11.76 8.20
C CYS A 396 0.19 12.61 9.06
N TYR A 397 1.42 12.13 9.23
CA TYR A 397 2.54 12.93 9.73
C TYR A 397 2.94 13.91 8.62
N GLU A 398 3.51 13.44 7.51
CA GLU A 398 3.66 14.22 6.28
C GLU A 398 2.73 13.73 5.17
N GLY A 399 2.31 14.64 4.29
CA GLY A 399 1.46 14.30 3.16
C GLY A 399 2.22 13.51 2.10
N ILE A 400 3.27 14.12 1.55
CA ILE A 400 4.11 13.51 0.53
C ILE A 400 5.57 13.87 0.83
N GLU A 401 6.39 12.86 1.07
CA GLU A 401 7.84 12.98 1.29
C GLU A 401 8.61 12.34 0.14
N GLY A 402 9.74 12.96 -0.22
CA GLY A 402 10.84 12.23 -0.82
C GLY A 402 12.06 13.08 -1.09
N LEU A 403 13.16 12.46 -1.56
CA LEU A 403 14.39 13.20 -1.88
C LEU A 403 14.10 14.37 -2.82
N SER A 404 13.32 14.11 -3.87
CA SER A 404 12.81 15.17 -4.73
C SER A 404 11.39 14.86 -5.18
N ILE A 405 10.57 15.92 -5.27
CA ILE A 405 9.16 15.79 -5.63
C ILE A 405 8.89 16.56 -6.92
N THR A 406 8.31 15.88 -7.90
CA THR A 406 7.81 16.49 -9.13
C THR A 406 6.33 16.19 -9.29
N ILE A 407 5.49 17.23 -9.24
CA ILE A 407 4.06 17.13 -9.53
C ILE A 407 3.77 17.75 -10.91
N GLN A 408 3.26 16.93 -11.83
CA GLN A 408 2.85 17.40 -13.16
C GLN A 408 1.44 18.00 -13.14
N ASP A 409 0.49 17.28 -12.56
CA ASP A 409 -0.92 17.64 -12.44
C ASP A 409 -1.59 16.78 -11.35
N GLY A 410 -2.88 17.00 -11.08
CA GLY A 410 -3.68 16.20 -10.13
C GLY A 410 -4.53 17.04 -9.19
N VAL A 411 -5.26 16.38 -8.31
CA VAL A 411 -6.04 17.00 -7.23
C VAL A 411 -5.55 16.47 -5.89
N PHE A 412 -5.16 17.36 -4.99
CA PHE A 412 -4.59 17.02 -3.69
C PHE A 412 -5.38 17.74 -2.59
N ASP A 413 -5.97 16.97 -1.68
CA ASP A 413 -6.63 17.45 -0.46
C ASP A 413 -5.90 16.80 0.73
N ILE A 414 -5.02 17.56 1.39
CA ILE A 414 -4.05 17.07 2.37
C ILE A 414 -4.27 17.76 3.71
N THR A 415 -4.36 16.97 4.78
CA THR A 415 -4.30 17.41 6.17
C THR A 415 -3.21 16.63 6.90
N SER A 416 -2.13 17.31 7.24
CA SER A 416 -0.88 16.74 7.77
C SER A 416 -0.51 17.35 9.12
N ASN A 417 0.21 16.58 9.95
CA ASN A 417 0.68 17.03 11.25
C ASN A 417 2.00 17.81 11.17
N ASP A 418 2.92 17.36 10.32
CA ASP A 418 4.11 18.11 9.97
C ASP A 418 3.86 18.73 8.60
N ASP A 419 4.50 18.25 7.54
CA ASP A 419 4.49 18.94 6.26
C ASP A 419 3.48 18.38 5.26
N GLY A 420 2.90 19.25 4.45
CA GLY A 420 2.02 18.83 3.36
C GLY A 420 2.80 18.15 2.23
N LEU A 421 3.86 18.79 1.78
CA LEU A 421 4.88 18.26 0.88
C LEU A 421 6.24 18.55 1.49
N ASN A 422 7.10 17.55 1.64
CA ASN A 422 8.45 17.71 2.15
C ASN A 422 9.46 17.10 1.17
N ALA A 423 10.38 17.93 0.68
CA ALA A 423 11.57 17.43 -0.02
C ALA A 423 12.80 17.54 0.87
N ALA A 424 13.12 16.45 1.55
CA ALA A 424 14.29 16.27 2.39
C ALA A 424 15.17 15.13 1.86
N GLY A 425 16.50 15.24 2.05
CA GLY A 425 17.39 14.14 1.74
C GLY A 425 17.63 13.26 2.96
N GLY A 426 17.44 11.95 2.83
CA GLY A 426 17.72 10.95 3.85
C GLY A 426 16.95 9.66 3.56
N ALA A 427 17.48 8.51 3.99
CA ALA A 427 16.65 7.33 4.19
C ALA A 427 15.89 7.55 5.51
N ASP A 428 14.59 7.28 5.52
CA ASP A 428 13.78 7.38 6.73
C ASP A 428 14.44 6.64 7.90
N SER A 429 14.34 7.23 9.08
CA SER A 429 14.61 6.52 10.34
C SER A 429 13.33 6.45 11.17
N SER A 430 12.17 6.53 10.52
CA SER A 430 10.86 6.62 11.17
C SER A 430 10.39 5.30 11.79
N GLY A 431 11.11 4.20 11.57
CA GLY A 431 11.03 3.03 12.45
C GLY A 431 11.55 3.38 13.84
N LEU A 432 10.65 3.81 14.77
CA LEU A 432 10.81 3.97 16.23
C LEU A 432 12.22 3.65 16.78
N GLY A 433 13.20 4.46 16.39
CA GLY A 433 14.61 4.17 16.55
C GLY A 433 15.14 4.80 17.82
N GLY A 434 15.31 3.98 18.86
CA GLY A 434 15.86 4.37 20.14
C GLY A 434 17.19 5.15 20.04
N PHE A 435 17.43 5.98 21.07
CA PHE A 435 18.67 6.72 21.28
C PHE A 435 19.92 5.81 21.21
N GLY A 436 20.54 5.70 20.03
CA GLY A 436 21.51 4.61 19.82
C GLY A 436 22.46 4.66 18.62
N GLY A 437 22.82 5.83 18.09
CA GLY A 437 24.14 6.01 17.45
C GLY A 437 24.38 5.39 16.06
N ARG A 438 23.42 5.51 15.13
CA ARG A 438 23.79 5.69 13.71
C ARG A 438 24.10 7.16 13.47
N GLN A 439 25.07 7.43 12.60
CA GLN A 439 25.56 8.76 12.30
C GLN A 439 24.35 9.62 11.90
N GLN A 440 24.01 10.59 12.73
CA GLN A 440 23.00 11.62 12.45
C GLN A 440 23.35 12.20 11.07
N ASP A 441 22.57 11.84 10.04
CA ASP A 441 22.78 12.43 8.74
C ASP A 441 22.62 13.93 8.91
N THR A 442 23.69 14.63 8.55
CA THR A 442 23.76 16.07 8.73
C THR A 442 22.85 16.65 7.67
N PHE A 443 21.73 17.27 8.08
CA PHE A 443 20.79 18.08 7.28
C PHE A 443 21.52 19.18 6.49
N ALA A 444 22.30 18.78 5.49
CA ALA A 444 22.94 19.66 4.57
C ALA A 444 22.02 19.74 3.36
N SER A 445 21.50 20.93 3.07
CA SER A 445 20.87 21.26 1.79
C SER A 445 21.69 20.63 0.66
N THR A 446 21.21 19.53 0.09
CA THR A 446 21.87 18.93 -1.07
C THR A 446 21.31 19.59 -2.31
N SER A 447 22.07 19.60 -3.42
CA SER A 447 21.53 20.05 -4.70
C SER A 447 20.42 19.16 -5.25
N ASP A 448 20.22 18.01 -4.62
CA ASP A 448 19.39 16.92 -5.13
C ASP A 448 17.98 17.01 -4.54
N SER A 449 17.81 17.71 -3.42
CA SER A 449 16.51 18.04 -2.84
C SER A 449 15.81 19.18 -3.59
N PHE A 450 14.59 18.94 -4.07
CA PHE A 450 13.77 19.97 -4.69
C PHE A 450 12.30 19.58 -4.77
N ILE A 451 11.44 20.59 -4.87
CA ILE A 451 10.04 20.45 -5.24
C ILE A 451 9.78 21.20 -6.55
N THR A 452 9.21 20.52 -7.54
CA THR A 452 8.71 21.14 -8.78
C THR A 452 7.22 20.86 -8.96
N ILE A 453 6.41 21.92 -9.05
CA ILE A 453 4.96 21.84 -9.29
C ILE A 453 4.66 22.46 -10.65
N ASN A 454 4.28 21.65 -11.63
CA ASN A 454 3.95 22.09 -12.99
C ASN A 454 2.47 22.42 -13.20
N GLY A 455 1.59 21.85 -12.38
CA GLY A 455 0.14 21.93 -12.49
C GLY A 455 -0.55 21.32 -11.27
N GLY A 456 -1.87 21.11 -11.35
CA GLY A 456 -2.67 20.53 -10.28
C GLY A 456 -3.44 21.55 -9.43
N THR A 457 -4.35 21.01 -8.61
CA THR A 457 -5.11 21.76 -7.60
C THR A 457 -4.78 21.20 -6.22
N PHE A 458 -4.30 22.04 -5.32
CA PHE A 458 -3.91 21.67 -3.97
C PHE A 458 -4.76 22.43 -2.96
N THR A 459 -5.28 21.70 -1.98
CA THR A 459 -5.78 22.22 -0.71
C THR A 459 -4.98 21.53 0.37
N ILE A 460 -4.09 22.27 1.03
CA ILE A 460 -3.21 21.73 2.07
C ILE A 460 -3.46 22.48 3.36
N VAL A 461 -3.71 21.73 4.43
CA VAL A 461 -3.82 22.22 5.79
C VAL A 461 -2.80 21.49 6.64
N SER A 462 -1.75 22.19 7.07
CA SER A 462 -0.65 21.59 7.84
C SER A 462 -0.49 22.25 9.20
N THR A 463 -0.04 21.48 10.20
CA THR A 463 0.55 22.07 11.42
C THR A 463 2.07 22.27 11.33
N GLY A 464 2.77 21.58 10.44
CA GLY A 464 4.06 21.98 9.87
C GLY A 464 3.89 23.00 8.74
N ASP A 465 4.84 23.00 7.82
CA ASP A 465 4.76 23.77 6.58
C ASP A 465 3.80 23.12 5.59
N CYS A 466 3.16 23.90 4.70
CA CYS A 466 2.37 23.24 3.66
C CYS A 466 3.24 22.68 2.54
N VAL A 467 4.34 23.37 2.24
CA VAL A 467 5.36 22.96 1.27
C VAL A 467 6.71 23.34 1.86
N ASP A 468 7.49 22.35 2.28
CA ASP A 468 8.88 22.49 2.70
C ASP A 468 9.82 21.88 1.66
N SER A 469 10.84 22.64 1.28
CA SER A 469 11.93 22.13 0.47
C SER A 469 13.27 22.52 1.06
N ASN A 470 14.04 21.51 1.48
CA ASN A 470 15.44 21.65 1.88
C ASN A 470 16.39 22.03 0.72
N GLY A 471 15.84 22.22 -0.50
CA GLY A 471 16.54 22.74 -1.65
C GLY A 471 15.67 23.67 -2.48
N ALA A 472 15.55 23.45 -3.79
CA ALA A 472 14.85 24.41 -4.67
C ALA A 472 13.34 24.15 -4.74
N LEU A 473 12.54 25.21 -4.64
CA LEU A 473 11.10 25.16 -4.91
C LEU A 473 10.76 25.90 -6.21
N THR A 474 10.22 25.20 -7.19
CA THR A 474 9.75 25.77 -8.46
C THR A 474 8.28 25.49 -8.70
N ILE A 475 7.47 26.54 -8.84
CA ILE A 475 6.04 26.45 -9.17
C ILE A 475 5.82 27.05 -10.55
N ASN A 476 5.57 26.21 -11.55
CA ASN A 476 5.34 26.61 -12.93
C ASN A 476 3.85 26.86 -13.24
N GLY A 477 2.94 26.25 -12.49
CA GLY A 477 1.49 26.36 -12.68
C GLY A 477 0.70 25.71 -11.54
N GLY A 478 -0.61 25.60 -11.70
CA GLY A 478 -1.53 25.04 -10.71
C GLY A 478 -2.21 26.08 -9.81
N THR A 479 -3.15 25.62 -8.99
CA THR A 479 -3.83 26.41 -7.96
C THR A 479 -3.55 25.81 -6.60
N LEU A 480 -2.89 26.56 -5.71
CA LEU A 480 -2.45 26.10 -4.40
C LEU A 480 -3.12 26.95 -3.32
N ASN A 481 -4.01 26.32 -2.54
CA ASN A 481 -4.63 26.90 -1.35
C ASN A 481 -3.98 26.28 -0.11
N LEU A 482 -3.08 27.03 0.52
CA LEU A 482 -2.20 26.55 1.58
C LEU A 482 -2.57 27.23 2.91
N THR A 483 -2.81 26.43 3.95
CA THR A 483 -3.13 26.91 5.29
C THR A 483 -2.17 26.27 6.31
N CYS A 484 -1.18 27.04 6.73
CA CYS A 484 -0.27 26.64 7.81
C CYS A 484 -0.84 27.10 9.16
N ASN A 485 -1.05 26.16 10.08
CA ASN A 485 -1.57 26.41 11.43
C ASN A 485 -0.49 26.31 12.52
N GLY A 486 0.73 25.93 12.15
CA GLY A 486 1.88 25.75 13.03
C GLY A 486 2.39 27.04 13.65
N SER A 487 2.95 26.93 14.86
CA SER A 487 3.67 28.04 15.48
C SER A 487 5.15 27.94 15.12
N GLY A 488 5.64 28.82 14.24
CA GLY A 488 7.05 28.81 13.82
C GLY A 488 7.25 28.29 12.40
N ASN A 489 6.20 27.68 11.85
CA ASN A 489 6.10 27.18 10.49
C ASN A 489 5.44 28.24 9.58
N THR A 490 5.63 28.09 8.27
CA THR A 490 5.10 28.93 7.20
C THR A 490 4.35 28.09 6.15
N ALA A 491 3.48 28.69 5.36
CA ALA A 491 2.82 27.91 4.30
C ALA A 491 3.80 27.47 3.19
N ILE A 492 4.90 28.19 3.00
CA ILE A 492 5.97 27.85 2.07
C ILE A 492 7.32 28.11 2.73
N ASP A 493 8.08 27.05 2.97
CA ASP A 493 9.49 27.10 3.34
C ASP A 493 10.37 26.51 2.22
N CYS A 494 11.53 27.14 2.01
CA CYS A 494 12.44 26.80 0.93
C CYS A 494 13.84 27.33 1.26
N ASP A 495 14.77 26.41 1.53
CA ASP A 495 16.17 26.72 1.83
C ASP A 495 16.96 27.17 0.57
N GLY A 496 16.53 26.74 -0.60
CA GLY A 496 17.15 27.04 -1.89
C GLY A 496 16.51 28.20 -2.65
N THR A 497 16.46 28.07 -3.97
CA THR A 497 15.84 29.10 -4.82
C THR A 497 14.35 28.85 -4.95
N TYR A 498 13.54 29.76 -4.42
CA TYR A 498 12.11 29.80 -4.70
C TYR A 498 11.83 30.54 -6.02
N THR A 499 11.05 29.91 -6.90
CA THR A 499 10.56 30.52 -8.14
C THR A 499 9.08 30.18 -8.36
N ASN A 500 8.22 31.20 -8.47
CA ASN A 500 6.86 31.05 -9.00
C ASN A 500 6.77 31.66 -10.41
N ASN A 501 6.65 30.81 -11.43
CA ASN A 501 6.56 31.17 -12.85
C ASN A 501 5.12 31.26 -13.37
N GLY A 502 4.10 30.94 -12.57
CA GLY A 502 2.72 30.94 -13.05
C GLY A 502 1.67 30.24 -12.19
N GLY A 503 2.01 29.77 -10.98
CA GLY A 503 1.04 29.21 -10.04
C GLY A 503 0.17 30.29 -9.39
N ASP A 504 -1.09 29.96 -9.16
CA ASP A 504 -2.04 30.76 -8.37
C ASP A 504 -1.97 30.31 -6.91
N LEU A 505 -1.24 31.06 -6.08
CA LEU A 505 -0.98 30.73 -4.68
C LEU A 505 -1.82 31.60 -3.76
N THR A 506 -2.51 30.95 -2.83
CA THR A 506 -3.14 31.60 -1.67
C THR A 506 -2.58 30.97 -0.42
N THR A 507 -1.89 31.76 0.40
CA THR A 507 -1.44 31.36 1.74
C THR A 507 -2.17 32.19 2.80
N ASN A 508 -2.24 31.67 4.03
CA ASN A 508 -2.79 32.40 5.17
C ASN A 508 -1.78 33.31 5.89
N ASP A 509 -0.48 33.24 5.55
CA ASP A 509 0.62 33.94 6.22
C ASP A 509 1.40 34.93 5.32
N GLY A 510 1.16 34.91 4.00
CA GLY A 510 1.81 35.77 3.01
C GLY A 510 3.16 35.25 2.49
N SER A 511 3.53 34.01 2.84
CA SER A 511 4.81 33.37 2.47
C SER A 511 5.00 33.24 0.96
N GLU A 512 3.95 33.32 0.13
CA GLU A 512 4.07 33.28 -1.34
C GLU A 512 4.96 34.39 -1.92
N ASN A 513 5.17 35.48 -1.18
CA ASN A 513 6.02 36.60 -1.57
C ASN A 513 7.44 36.51 -1.01
N THR A 514 7.62 35.82 0.12
CA THR A 514 8.88 35.66 0.86
C THR A 514 8.86 34.35 1.65
N PRO A 515 9.17 33.21 1.03
CA PRO A 515 9.25 31.91 1.72
C PRO A 515 10.27 31.90 2.86
N GLY A 516 10.03 31.09 3.88
CA GLY A 516 10.92 30.90 5.04
C GLY A 516 11.12 32.14 5.93
N GLN A 517 10.47 33.27 5.62
CA GLN A 517 10.39 34.43 6.51
C GLN A 517 8.99 34.55 7.08
N MET A 518 8.86 34.15 8.35
CA MET A 518 7.72 34.50 9.21
C MET A 518 7.26 35.92 8.90
N GLY A 519 6.06 36.05 8.31
CA GLY A 519 5.46 37.29 7.85
C GLY A 519 5.35 38.30 8.99
N GLY A 520 6.42 39.06 9.20
CA GLY A 520 6.51 40.06 10.26
C GLY A 520 5.55 41.20 9.97
N GLY A 521 4.37 41.17 10.59
CA GLY A 521 3.41 42.26 10.59
C GLY A 521 4.08 43.60 10.95
N LYS A 522 4.29 44.44 9.94
CA LYS A 522 4.72 45.83 10.11
C LYS A 522 3.60 46.68 10.70
N GLY A 523 3.64 46.89 12.02
CA GLY A 523 3.07 48.05 12.69
C GLY A 523 4.16 49.09 12.98
N GLY A 524 4.28 50.11 12.13
CA GLY A 524 5.32 51.15 12.23
C GLY A 524 5.16 52.10 13.42
N GLY A 525 6.29 52.55 13.98
CA GLY A 525 6.35 53.65 14.94
C GLY A 525 7.79 54.03 15.28
N GLY A 526 8.29 55.12 14.70
CA GLY A 526 9.69 55.51 14.79
C GLY A 526 10.13 56.18 16.11
N LYS A 527 11.45 56.10 16.31
CA LYS A 527 12.36 56.99 17.07
C LYS A 527 12.10 57.24 18.56
N GLY A 528 13.09 56.89 19.39
CA GLY A 528 13.35 57.60 20.64
C GLY A 528 14.32 56.90 21.58
N SER A 529 15.58 57.33 21.60
CA SER A 529 16.55 56.99 22.65
C SER A 529 16.09 57.51 24.01
N GLY A 530 16.11 56.68 25.06
CA GLY A 530 15.81 57.12 26.42
C GLY A 530 16.06 56.05 27.48
N ARG A 531 17.23 56.11 28.10
CA ARG A 531 17.65 55.34 29.28
C ARG A 531 17.04 55.98 30.54
N GLN A 532 16.24 55.26 31.34
CA GLN A 532 16.09 55.42 32.81
C GLN A 532 15.03 54.47 33.39
N THR A 533 15.44 53.47 34.19
CA THR A 533 15.27 53.36 35.67
C THR A 533 13.87 52.97 36.16
N MET A 534 13.77 51.76 36.75
CA MET A 534 12.75 51.34 37.74
C MET A 534 12.71 52.30 38.95
N PRO A 535 11.57 52.50 39.66
CA PRO A 535 11.02 51.55 40.68
C PRO A 535 9.47 51.67 40.89
N PRO A 536 8.86 51.27 42.03
CA PRO A 536 8.50 49.90 42.44
C PRO A 536 6.99 49.70 42.73
N SER A 537 6.64 48.43 43.00
CA SER A 537 5.45 47.84 43.65
C SER A 537 4.36 48.74 44.27
N ASP A 538 3.08 48.41 44.01
CA ASP A 538 2.09 48.27 45.08
C ASP A 538 0.99 47.24 44.74
N SER A 539 0.51 46.63 45.81
CA SER A 539 -0.43 45.54 46.00
C SER A 539 -1.91 45.98 46.04
N THR A 540 -2.83 45.07 45.71
CA THR A 540 -4.15 44.77 46.36
C THR A 540 -5.06 44.02 45.36
N THR A 541 -5.25 42.71 45.56
CA THR A 541 -6.48 42.03 46.05
C THR A 541 -7.74 42.22 45.20
N ASP A 542 -8.21 41.15 44.54
CA ASP A 542 -9.60 40.69 44.66
C ASP A 542 -9.71 39.19 44.30
N SER A 543 -10.86 38.62 44.62
CA SER A 543 -11.09 37.31 45.22
C SER A 543 -11.81 36.35 44.28
N ALA A 544 -11.72 35.08 44.65
CA ALA A 544 -12.34 33.88 44.11
C ALA A 544 -13.77 33.97 43.52
N GLU A 545 -14.02 33.15 42.51
CA GLU A 545 -15.21 32.29 42.46
C GLU A 545 -14.89 30.97 41.72
N GLU A 546 -15.14 29.85 42.41
CA GLU A 546 -15.04 28.48 41.91
C GLU A 546 -16.25 28.15 41.01
N GLY A 547 -15.99 27.53 39.86
CA GLY A 547 -17.00 26.95 38.98
C GLY A 547 -16.63 25.52 38.60
N THR A 548 -17.47 24.58 39.02
CA THR A 548 -17.40 23.12 38.81
C THR A 548 -17.63 22.76 37.32
N PRO A 549 -16.98 21.72 36.76
CA PRO A 549 -17.22 21.29 35.38
C PRO A 549 -18.45 20.38 35.24
N PRO A 550 -19.20 20.42 34.12
CA PRO A 550 -20.26 19.44 33.85
C PRO A 550 -19.73 18.15 33.22
N ASP A 551 -20.41 17.06 33.60
CA ASP A 551 -20.21 15.66 33.27
C ASP A 551 -20.19 15.32 31.77
N ARG A 552 -19.35 14.33 31.43
CA ARG A 552 -19.29 13.62 30.15
C ARG A 552 -20.55 12.76 29.97
N GLN A 553 -21.20 12.88 28.81
CA GLN A 553 -22.16 11.87 28.35
C GLN A 553 -21.45 10.79 27.53
N ALA A 554 -21.62 9.55 27.98
CA ALA A 554 -21.17 8.33 27.33
C ALA A 554 -22.08 7.95 26.15
N ALA A 555 -21.48 7.39 25.09
CA ALA A 555 -22.16 6.75 23.97
C ALA A 555 -22.73 5.36 24.36
N PRO A 556 -23.85 4.91 23.77
CA PRO A 556 -24.50 3.66 24.16
C PRO A 556 -23.96 2.42 23.44
N GLU A 557 -23.88 1.33 24.21
CA GLU A 557 -23.55 -0.04 23.82
C GLU A 557 -24.58 -0.66 22.85
N ALA A 558 -24.08 -1.46 21.91
CA ALA A 558 -24.87 -2.28 21.00
C ALA A 558 -25.39 -3.54 21.70
N SER A 559 -26.71 -3.76 21.60
CA SER A 559 -27.41 -4.94 22.11
C SER A 559 -27.27 -6.11 21.15
N GLN A 560 -26.71 -7.22 21.64
CA GLN A 560 -26.97 -8.57 21.13
C GLN A 560 -28.40 -8.99 21.48
N THR A 561 -29.12 -9.63 20.55
CA THR A 561 -30.11 -10.67 20.88
C THR A 561 -30.28 -11.66 19.72
N ALA A 562 -30.19 -12.95 20.10
CA ALA A 562 -30.85 -14.16 19.60
C ALA A 562 -30.76 -14.57 18.12
#